data_AF-A0A2G8MXE6-F1
#
_entry.id   AF-A0A2G8MXE6-F1
#
_cell.length_a   1.000
_cell.length_b   1.000
_cell.length_c   1.000
_cell.angle_alpha   90.00
_cell.angle_beta   90.00
_cell.angle_gamma   90.00
#
_symmetry.space_group_name_H-M   'P 1'
#
loop_
_entity.id
_entity.type
_entity.pdbx_description
1 polymer ?
#
loop_
_entity_poly.entity_id
_entity_poly.type
_entity_poly.pdbx_seq_one_letter_code
_entity_poly.pdbx_strand_id
1 'polypeptide(L)'
;MAKLGLSAVMSEIKDYQIDFDKTSGALTFKQNMTDAQLLGFRSGAASISDYKNSYYCIMLPDTEHKTGEFVGQNAYGAKALVDKVEIDRVSLVGPAVPKQAVGVVFVDLMAKLNLSVAEFNSQRNDLRLAVVFEPIPNYLQKETRYGTATITNKREAKVNNYFVSSKLAAVSIVNIKTKQIVSEGARVRFKSL
;
A
#
# COMPACT_ATOMS: atom_id res chain seq x y z
N MET A 1 21.06 19.41 5.39
CA MET A 1 19.81 18.64 5.59
C MET A 1 20.18 17.23 6.04
N ALA A 2 19.63 16.75 7.15
CA ALA A 2 19.86 15.38 7.60
C ALA A 2 19.25 14.41 6.58
N LYS A 3 20.07 13.52 5.99
CA LYS A 3 19.59 12.44 5.13
C LYS A 3 18.89 11.43 6.05
N LEU A 4 17.63 11.09 5.79
CA LEU A 4 17.02 9.93 6.46
C LEU A 4 17.89 8.71 6.14
N GLY A 5 18.42 8.07 7.18
CA GLY A 5 19.16 6.82 7.06
C GLY A 5 18.24 5.63 6.78
N LEU A 6 18.80 4.44 6.89
CA LEU A 6 18.03 3.20 6.87
C LEU A 6 16.89 3.28 7.89
N SER A 7 15.67 3.13 7.40
CA SER A 7 14.44 3.31 8.17
C SER A 7 13.58 2.07 8.09
N ALA A 8 12.76 1.85 9.10
CA ALA A 8 11.81 0.74 9.11
C ALA A 8 10.41 1.24 9.42
N VAL A 9 9.43 0.70 8.72
CA VAL A 9 8.02 0.89 9.05
C VAL A 9 7.38 -0.46 9.33
N MET A 10 6.50 -0.48 10.33
CA MET A 10 5.69 -1.64 10.66
C MET A 10 4.23 -1.31 10.39
N SER A 11 3.55 -2.15 9.63
CA SER A 11 2.13 -1.99 9.32
C SER A 11 1.34 -3.22 9.71
N GLU A 12 0.07 -3.01 10.01
CA GLU A 12 -0.88 -4.11 10.17
C GLU A 12 -1.00 -4.91 8.87
N ILE A 13 -1.19 -6.21 9.03
CA ILE A 13 -1.58 -7.13 7.96
C ILE A 13 -3.09 -7.29 8.05
N LYS A 14 -3.80 -7.17 6.93
CA LYS A 14 -5.24 -7.42 6.82
C LYS A 14 -5.50 -8.88 6.45
N ASP A 15 -6.64 -9.43 6.84
CA ASP A 15 -6.93 -10.86 6.67
C ASP A 15 -6.90 -11.29 5.20
N TYR A 16 -7.40 -10.46 4.29
CA TYR A 16 -7.39 -10.73 2.85
C TYR A 16 -5.97 -10.79 2.26
N GLN A 17 -4.94 -10.38 3.00
CA GLN A 17 -3.54 -10.48 2.60
C GLN A 17 -2.91 -11.82 3.00
N ILE A 18 -3.66 -12.72 3.66
CA ILE A 18 -3.19 -14.05 4.04
C ILE A 18 -3.97 -15.09 3.25
N ASP A 19 -3.24 -15.90 2.49
CA ASP A 19 -3.76 -17.03 1.74
C ASP A 19 -3.38 -18.34 2.43
N PHE A 20 -4.31 -19.29 2.43
CA PHE A 20 -4.14 -20.60 3.04
C PHE A 20 -4.29 -21.70 2.00
N ASP A 21 -3.20 -22.42 1.77
CA ASP A 21 -3.21 -23.61 0.92
C ASP A 21 -3.70 -24.81 1.74
N LYS A 22 -4.91 -25.27 1.43
CA LYS A 22 -5.55 -26.42 2.09
C LYS A 22 -4.82 -27.74 1.85
N THR A 23 -4.04 -27.86 0.78
CA THR A 23 -3.34 -29.09 0.41
C THR A 23 -1.99 -29.19 1.11
N SER A 24 -1.21 -28.11 1.12
CA SER A 24 0.11 -28.09 1.77
C SER A 24 0.08 -27.64 3.24
N GLY A 25 -1.04 -27.06 3.69
CA GLY A 25 -1.15 -26.40 4.99
C GLY A 25 -0.36 -25.09 5.07
N ALA A 26 0.21 -24.61 3.97
CA ALA A 26 1.06 -23.43 3.96
C ALA A 26 0.25 -22.13 4.03
N LEU A 27 0.77 -21.19 4.83
CA LEU A 27 0.27 -19.82 4.89
C LEU A 27 1.17 -18.91 4.06
N THR A 28 0.55 -18.05 3.26
CA THR A 28 1.27 -17.11 2.39
C THR A 28 0.73 -15.71 2.59
N PHE A 29 1.60 -14.78 2.97
CA PHE A 29 1.32 -13.35 2.85
C PHE A 29 1.37 -12.93 1.39
N LYS A 30 0.39 -12.13 0.99
CA LYS A 30 0.23 -11.57 -0.36
C LYS A 30 -0.31 -10.15 -0.27
N GLN A 31 0.45 -9.19 -0.77
CA GLN A 31 0.02 -7.81 -0.93
C GLN A 31 0.18 -7.38 -2.38
N ASN A 32 -0.87 -6.83 -2.97
CA ASN A 32 -0.79 -6.24 -4.30
C ASN A 32 0.10 -4.99 -4.27
N MET A 33 0.97 -4.87 -5.27
CA MET A 33 1.80 -3.71 -5.52
C MET A 33 1.23 -2.94 -6.71
N THR A 34 0.76 -1.73 -6.46
CA THR A 34 0.20 -0.84 -7.47
C THR A 34 1.30 -0.03 -8.12
N ASP A 35 1.20 0.23 -9.42
CA ASP A 35 2.05 1.23 -10.08
C ASP A 35 1.73 2.62 -9.50
N ALA A 36 2.69 3.22 -8.81
CA ALA A 36 2.53 4.51 -8.14
C ALA A 36 2.16 5.64 -9.12
N GLN A 37 2.48 5.49 -10.41
CA GLN A 37 2.07 6.47 -11.43
C GLN A 37 0.55 6.59 -11.54
N LEU A 38 -0.20 5.50 -11.35
CA LEU A 38 -1.67 5.52 -11.34
C LEU A 38 -2.23 6.36 -10.17
N LEU A 39 -1.45 6.49 -9.11
CA LEU A 39 -1.76 7.28 -7.92
C LEU A 39 -1.25 8.73 -8.03
N GLY A 40 -0.48 9.06 -9.07
CA GLY A 40 0.03 10.41 -9.33
C GLY A 40 1.52 10.60 -9.11
N PHE A 41 2.28 9.54 -8.83
CA PHE A 41 3.74 9.61 -8.74
C PHE A 41 4.38 10.02 -10.07
N ARG A 42 5.40 10.88 -10.01
CA ARG A 42 6.16 11.32 -11.20
C ARG A 42 7.64 11.02 -10.98
N SER A 43 8.29 10.40 -11.95
CA SER A 43 9.72 10.09 -11.82
C SER A 43 10.57 11.34 -12.05
N GLY A 44 11.32 11.76 -11.03
CA GLY A 44 12.19 12.94 -11.11
C GLY A 44 11.43 14.27 -11.05
N ALA A 45 12.03 15.34 -11.58
CA ALA A 45 11.45 16.68 -11.60
C ALA A 45 10.47 16.91 -12.77
N ALA A 46 10.23 15.89 -13.61
CA ALA A 46 9.37 16.01 -14.78
C ALA A 46 7.88 16.01 -14.39
N SER A 47 7.09 16.86 -15.06
CA SER A 47 5.65 16.97 -14.84
C SER A 47 4.83 15.85 -15.50
N ILE A 48 5.46 14.98 -16.29
CA ILE A 48 4.81 13.93 -17.09
C ILE A 48 5.20 12.55 -16.55
N SER A 49 4.23 11.64 -16.52
CA SER A 49 4.43 10.22 -16.18
C SER A 49 5.40 9.53 -17.14
N ASP A 50 6.28 8.68 -16.63
CA ASP A 50 7.20 7.89 -17.44
C ASP A 50 6.46 6.70 -18.10
N TYR A 51 6.27 6.79 -19.41
CA TYR A 51 5.58 5.77 -20.20
C TYR A 51 6.38 4.48 -20.40
N LYS A 52 7.69 4.47 -20.11
CA LYS A 52 8.56 3.31 -20.33
C LYS A 52 8.71 2.43 -19.09
N ASN A 53 8.53 2.99 -17.91
CA ASN A 53 8.73 2.27 -16.65
C ASN A 53 7.50 2.32 -15.74
N SER A 54 7.30 1.24 -14.98
CA SER A 54 6.39 1.16 -13.86
C SER A 54 7.13 1.34 -12.55
N TYR A 55 6.47 1.96 -11.57
CA TYR A 55 7.04 2.26 -10.26
C TYR A 55 6.17 1.61 -9.20
N TYR A 56 6.31 0.30 -9.04
CA TYR A 56 5.51 -0.46 -8.09
C TYR A 56 5.78 -0.01 -6.65
N CYS A 57 4.72 0.13 -5.87
CA CYS A 57 4.80 0.60 -4.50
C CYS A 57 4.17 -0.36 -3.49
N ILE A 58 4.70 -0.35 -2.27
CA ILE A 58 4.04 -0.93 -1.10
C ILE A 58 3.20 0.20 -0.49
N MET A 59 1.88 0.04 -0.55
CA MET A 59 0.95 0.94 0.13
C MET A 59 0.93 0.62 1.62
N LEU A 60 1.23 1.61 2.44
CA LEU A 60 1.03 1.53 3.89
C LEU A 60 -0.45 1.80 4.22
N PRO A 61 -0.92 1.41 5.42
CA PRO A 61 -2.29 1.68 5.83
C PRO A 61 -2.63 3.17 5.74
N ASP A 62 -3.78 3.47 5.13
CA ASP A 62 -4.29 4.83 5.02
C ASP A 62 -4.69 5.35 6.41
N THR A 63 -4.45 6.63 6.67
CA THR A 63 -5.00 7.33 7.83
C THR A 63 -6.19 8.17 7.38
N GLU A 64 -7.38 7.88 7.90
CA GLU A 64 -8.61 8.59 7.57
C GLU A 64 -9.05 9.49 8.73
N HIS A 65 -9.38 10.73 8.41
CA HIS A 65 -9.86 11.73 9.35
C HIS A 65 -11.20 12.27 8.87
N LYS A 66 -12.27 12.13 9.66
CA LYS A 66 -13.52 12.85 9.40
C LYS A 66 -13.31 14.32 9.74
N THR A 67 -13.44 15.18 8.74
CA THR A 67 -13.21 16.63 8.86
C THR A 67 -14.50 17.42 8.99
N GLY A 68 -15.64 16.79 8.71
CA GLY A 68 -16.95 17.39 8.91
C GLY A 68 -18.06 16.58 8.25
N GLU A 69 -19.25 17.16 8.21
CA GLU A 69 -20.40 16.62 7.52
C GLU A 69 -21.31 17.75 7.04
N PHE A 70 -22.09 17.50 5.98
CA PHE A 70 -23.12 18.42 5.51
C PHE A 70 -24.29 17.64 4.90
N VAL A 71 -25.47 18.26 4.84
CA VAL A 71 -26.60 17.68 4.13
C VAL A 71 -26.55 18.11 2.67
N GLY A 72 -26.18 17.20 1.79
CA GLY A 72 -26.25 17.39 0.35
C GLY A 72 -27.68 17.18 -0.17
N GLN A 73 -27.97 17.76 -1.32
CA GLN A 73 -29.25 17.57 -2.02
C GLN A 73 -28.98 17.40 -3.52
N ASN A 74 -29.61 16.42 -4.17
CA ASN A 74 -29.54 16.26 -5.62
C ASN A 74 -30.58 17.15 -6.34
N ALA A 75 -30.54 17.16 -7.67
CA ALA A 75 -31.46 17.96 -8.50
C ALA A 75 -32.95 17.58 -8.34
N TYR A 76 -33.27 16.41 -7.79
CA TYR A 76 -34.62 15.93 -7.53
C TYR A 76 -35.12 16.23 -6.10
N GLY A 77 -34.34 16.94 -5.30
CA GLY A 77 -34.73 17.28 -3.93
C GLY A 77 -34.40 16.22 -2.88
N ALA A 78 -33.82 15.07 -3.27
CA ALA A 78 -33.44 14.04 -2.33
C ALA A 78 -32.21 14.48 -1.52
N LYS A 79 -32.33 14.44 -0.19
CA LYS A 79 -31.29 14.86 0.75
C LYS A 79 -30.52 13.67 1.31
N ALA A 80 -29.22 13.84 1.51
CA ALA A 80 -28.38 12.86 2.17
C ALA A 80 -27.34 13.54 3.04
N LEU A 81 -27.04 12.97 4.21
CA LEU A 81 -25.85 13.33 4.97
C LEU A 81 -24.62 12.89 4.18
N VAL A 82 -23.70 13.82 3.96
CA VAL A 82 -22.42 13.62 3.28
C VAL A 82 -21.30 13.85 4.28
N ASP A 83 -20.46 12.85 4.46
CA ASP A 83 -19.26 12.97 5.28
C ASP A 83 -18.13 13.63 4.47
N LYS A 84 -17.42 14.57 5.10
CA LYS A 84 -16.14 15.08 4.59
C LYS A 84 -15.01 14.33 5.28
N VAL A 85 -14.14 13.74 4.47
CA VAL A 85 -12.99 12.97 4.96
C VAL A 85 -11.70 13.45 4.32
N GLU A 86 -10.63 13.49 5.12
CA GLU A 86 -9.25 13.64 4.66
C GLU A 86 -8.54 12.30 4.83
N ILE A 87 -7.87 11.83 3.78
CA ILE A 87 -7.18 10.54 3.76
C ILE A 87 -5.71 10.79 3.44
N ASP A 88 -4.82 10.43 4.36
CA ASP A 88 -3.39 10.43 4.13
C ASP A 88 -2.92 9.01 3.77
N ARG A 89 -2.39 8.87 2.55
CA ARG A 89 -1.87 7.62 2.00
C ARG A 89 -0.37 7.72 1.81
N VAL A 90 0.37 6.76 2.36
CA VAL A 90 1.81 6.69 2.20
C VAL A 90 2.18 5.48 1.34
N SER A 91 2.94 5.72 0.28
CA SER A 91 3.40 4.69 -0.64
C SER A 91 4.93 4.64 -0.66
N LEU A 92 5.50 3.48 -0.32
CA LEU A 92 6.92 3.21 -0.49
C LEU A 92 7.17 2.80 -1.95
N VAL A 93 7.74 3.70 -2.74
CA VAL A 93 7.94 3.52 -4.18
C VAL A 93 9.29 2.85 -4.43
N GLY A 94 9.26 1.70 -5.11
CA GLY A 94 10.45 0.97 -5.50
C GLY A 94 11.17 1.57 -6.72
N PRO A 95 12.25 0.92 -7.18
CA PRO A 95 12.98 1.35 -8.36
C PRO A 95 12.13 1.18 -9.64
N ALA A 96 12.53 1.89 -10.69
CA ALA A 96 11.92 1.77 -12.01
C ALA A 96 12.02 0.32 -12.53
N VAL A 97 10.89 -0.23 -12.97
CA VAL A 97 10.82 -1.53 -13.65
C VAL A 97 10.38 -1.27 -15.10
N PRO A 98 11.12 -1.71 -16.12
CA PRO A 98 10.70 -1.55 -17.51
C PRO A 98 9.30 -2.14 -17.73
N LYS A 99 8.40 -1.37 -18.31
CA LYS A 99 7.08 -1.86 -18.72
C LYS A 99 7.33 -2.90 -19.82
N GLN A 100 7.00 -4.16 -19.52
CA GLN A 100 7.05 -5.20 -20.53
C GLN A 100 5.94 -4.95 -21.56
N ALA A 101 6.24 -5.18 -22.84
CA ALA A 101 5.35 -4.87 -23.95
C ALA A 101 4.01 -5.60 -23.91
N VAL A 102 3.84 -6.64 -23.08
CA VAL A 102 2.61 -7.43 -22.98
C VAL A 102 2.35 -7.92 -21.55
N GLY A 103 1.13 -7.69 -21.05
CA GLY A 103 0.39 -8.68 -20.27
C GLY A 103 0.57 -8.74 -18.75
N VAL A 104 1.50 -8.02 -18.12
CA VAL A 104 1.59 -8.03 -16.64
C VAL A 104 0.38 -7.31 -16.05
N VAL A 105 -0.53 -8.07 -15.45
CA VAL A 105 -1.80 -7.53 -14.89
C VAL A 105 -1.71 -7.37 -13.38
N PHE A 106 -0.91 -8.20 -12.71
CA PHE A 106 -0.78 -8.15 -11.25
C PHE A 106 0.68 -8.28 -10.82
N VAL A 107 1.09 -7.42 -9.90
CA VAL A 107 2.36 -7.52 -9.19
C VAL A 107 2.05 -7.68 -7.72
N ASP A 108 2.54 -8.76 -7.13
CA ASP A 108 2.29 -9.09 -5.73
C ASP A 108 3.61 -9.21 -4.98
N LEU A 109 3.69 -8.57 -3.81
CA LEU A 109 4.66 -8.90 -2.78
C LEU A 109 4.17 -10.16 -2.05
N MET A 110 5.02 -11.18 -1.98
CA MET A 110 4.66 -12.46 -1.37
C MET A 110 5.71 -12.94 -0.38
N ALA A 111 5.26 -13.55 0.71
CA ALA A 111 6.14 -14.23 1.66
C ALA A 111 5.44 -15.46 2.24
N LYS A 112 6.13 -16.62 2.26
CA LYS A 112 5.62 -17.80 2.95
C LYS A 112 5.81 -17.62 4.45
N LEU A 113 4.82 -18.00 5.25
CA LEU A 113 4.89 -17.89 6.71
C LEU A 113 5.41 -19.19 7.31
N ASN A 114 6.34 -19.07 8.25
CA ASN A 114 6.88 -20.16 9.06
C ASN A 114 6.01 -20.36 10.31
N LEU A 115 4.70 -20.51 10.09
CA LEU A 115 3.69 -20.70 11.13
C LEU A 115 2.67 -21.73 10.66
N SER A 116 2.18 -22.55 11.59
CA SER A 116 0.94 -23.30 11.40
C SER A 116 -0.29 -22.37 11.45
N VAL A 117 -1.44 -22.86 10.99
CA VAL A 117 -2.71 -22.14 11.07
C VAL A 117 -3.12 -21.83 12.51
N ALA A 118 -2.94 -22.78 13.42
CA ALA A 118 -3.28 -22.61 14.83
C ALA A 118 -2.40 -21.51 15.47
N GLU A 119 -1.10 -21.54 15.19
CA GLU A 119 -0.18 -20.50 15.62
C GLU A 119 -0.58 -19.15 15.03
N PHE A 120 -0.77 -19.04 13.72
CA PHE A 120 -1.18 -17.79 13.07
C PHE A 120 -2.42 -17.18 13.73
N ASN A 121 -3.46 -17.98 13.98
CA ASN A 121 -4.69 -17.50 14.62
C ASN A 121 -4.43 -16.97 16.05
N SER A 122 -3.57 -17.65 16.82
CA SER A 122 -3.27 -17.25 18.20
C SER A 122 -2.45 -15.95 18.32
N GLN A 123 -1.60 -15.66 17.33
CA GLN A 123 -0.71 -14.47 17.33
C GLN A 123 -1.10 -13.44 16.25
N ARG A 124 -2.26 -13.62 15.60
CA ARG A 124 -2.75 -12.81 14.47
C ARG A 124 -2.64 -11.30 14.69
N ASN A 125 -3.03 -10.85 15.87
CA ASN A 125 -3.07 -9.42 16.23
C ASN A 125 -1.69 -8.83 16.51
N ASP A 126 -0.68 -9.69 16.70
CA ASP A 126 0.70 -9.31 16.97
C ASP A 126 1.58 -9.34 15.70
N LEU A 127 1.07 -9.90 14.60
CA LEU A 127 1.81 -9.96 13.33
C LEU A 127 1.79 -8.61 12.61
N ARG A 128 2.94 -8.15 12.13
CA ARG A 128 3.10 -6.92 11.34
C ARG A 128 3.96 -7.20 10.11
N LEU A 129 3.65 -6.48 9.02
CA LEU A 129 4.56 -6.34 7.90
C LEU A 129 5.63 -5.32 8.30
N ALA A 130 6.88 -5.73 8.31
CA ALA A 130 8.03 -4.87 8.51
C ALA A 130 8.70 -4.60 7.17
N VAL A 131 8.80 -3.32 6.80
CA VAL A 131 9.50 -2.88 5.58
C VAL A 131 10.68 -2.02 6.01
N VAL A 132 11.89 -2.50 5.72
CA VAL A 132 13.13 -1.77 5.90
C VAL A 132 13.53 -1.17 4.56
N PHE A 133 13.77 0.13 4.54
CA PHE A 133 14.03 0.89 3.32
C PHE A 133 15.06 1.99 3.54
N GLU A 134 15.79 2.33 2.48
CA GLU A 134 16.65 3.50 2.43
C GLU A 134 16.04 4.53 1.47
N PRO A 135 15.67 5.73 1.93
CA PRO A 135 15.21 6.81 1.06
C PRO A 135 16.29 7.24 0.07
N ILE A 136 15.89 7.54 -1.17
CA ILE A 136 16.79 8.10 -2.19
C ILE A 136 16.70 9.64 -2.23
N PRO A 137 17.62 10.36 -2.89
CA PRO A 137 17.48 11.82 -3.03
C PRO A 137 16.13 12.22 -3.65
N ASN A 138 15.55 13.33 -3.18
CA ASN A 138 14.18 13.77 -3.53
C ASN A 138 13.12 12.69 -3.23
N TYR A 139 13.28 11.98 -2.11
CA TYR A 139 12.44 10.83 -1.77
C TYR A 139 10.96 11.18 -1.63
N LEU A 140 10.60 12.39 -1.18
CA LEU A 140 9.21 12.71 -0.85
C LEU A 140 8.54 13.52 -1.97
N GLN A 141 7.44 12.99 -2.48
CA GLN A 141 6.49 13.73 -3.33
C GLN A 141 5.09 13.69 -2.72
N LYS A 142 4.30 14.73 -2.97
CA LYS A 142 2.90 14.81 -2.55
C LYS A 142 2.01 15.10 -3.75
N GLU A 143 0.93 14.34 -3.88
CA GLU A 143 -0.16 14.59 -4.82
C GLU A 143 -1.49 14.59 -4.06
N THR A 144 -2.29 15.65 -4.19
CA THR A 144 -3.62 15.71 -3.59
C THR A 144 -4.69 15.48 -4.65
N ARG A 145 -5.62 14.57 -4.39
CA ARG A 145 -6.80 14.31 -5.22
C ARG A 145 -8.07 14.62 -4.44
N TYR A 146 -9.10 15.04 -5.16
CA TYR A 146 -10.42 15.32 -4.59
C TYR A 146 -11.43 14.34 -5.17
N GLY A 147 -12.23 13.74 -4.29
CA GLY A 147 -13.36 12.89 -4.62
C GLY A 147 -14.65 13.59 -4.18
N THR A 148 -15.59 13.74 -5.09
CA THR A 148 -16.91 14.32 -4.80
C THR A 148 -17.88 13.22 -4.39
N ALA A 149 -18.79 13.55 -3.46
CA ALA A 149 -19.87 12.65 -3.10
C ALA A 149 -20.78 12.35 -4.31
N THR A 150 -21.27 11.13 -4.39
CA THR A 150 -22.22 10.65 -5.40
C THR A 150 -23.44 10.01 -4.72
N ILE A 151 -24.45 9.63 -5.50
CA ILE A 151 -25.64 8.92 -4.98
C ILE A 151 -25.24 7.61 -4.28
N THR A 152 -24.23 6.91 -4.80
CA THR A 152 -23.76 5.62 -4.26
C THR A 152 -22.66 5.78 -3.20
N ASN A 153 -21.93 6.90 -3.20
CA ASN A 153 -20.87 7.21 -2.24
C ASN A 153 -21.13 8.55 -1.55
N LYS A 154 -21.66 8.51 -0.33
CA LYS A 154 -21.97 9.70 0.49
C LYS A 154 -20.74 10.32 1.17
N ARG A 155 -19.56 10.20 0.55
CA ARG A 155 -18.30 10.74 1.07
C ARG A 155 -17.69 11.71 0.08
N GLU A 156 -17.38 12.91 0.55
CA GLU A 156 -16.48 13.84 -0.11
C GLU A 156 -15.09 13.66 0.50
N ALA A 157 -14.09 13.36 -0.33
CA ALA A 157 -12.76 12.96 0.12
C ALA A 157 -11.68 13.88 -0.43
N LYS A 158 -10.78 14.33 0.45
CA LYS A 158 -9.47 14.89 0.06
C LYS A 158 -8.41 13.83 0.35
N VAL A 159 -7.76 13.33 -0.69
CA VAL A 159 -6.77 12.25 -0.57
C VAL A 159 -5.39 12.83 -0.81
N ASN A 160 -4.56 12.88 0.23
CA ASN A 160 -3.15 13.23 0.13
C ASN A 160 -2.31 11.95 -0.08
N ASN A 161 -1.71 11.81 -1.25
CA ASN A 161 -0.80 10.72 -1.55
C ASN A 161 0.63 11.20 -1.33
N TYR A 162 1.33 10.59 -0.37
CA TYR A 162 2.74 10.81 -0.10
C TYR A 162 3.53 9.64 -0.68
N PHE A 163 4.41 9.95 -1.64
CA PHE A 163 5.28 8.96 -2.26
C PHE A 163 6.67 9.09 -1.66
N VAL A 164 7.17 7.99 -1.10
CA VAL A 164 8.52 7.87 -0.58
C VAL A 164 9.33 6.99 -1.52
N SER A 165 10.09 7.59 -2.43
CA SER A 165 11.03 6.87 -3.28
C SER A 165 12.15 6.27 -2.42
N SER A 166 12.33 4.96 -2.52
CA SER A 166 13.23 4.24 -1.65
C SER A 166 13.81 2.99 -2.31
N LYS A 167 14.94 2.53 -1.80
CA LYS A 167 15.46 1.18 -2.03
C LYS A 167 14.98 0.30 -0.90
N LEU A 168 14.26 -0.78 -1.22
CA LEU A 168 13.86 -1.77 -0.23
C LEU A 168 15.10 -2.57 0.18
N ALA A 169 15.39 -2.59 1.48
CA ALA A 169 16.49 -3.36 2.05
C ALA A 169 16.01 -4.73 2.56
N ALA A 170 14.84 -4.77 3.18
CA ALA A 170 14.23 -6.01 3.65
C ALA A 170 12.71 -5.86 3.77
N VAL A 171 11.99 -6.96 3.54
CA VAL A 171 10.57 -7.07 3.79
C VAL A 171 10.30 -8.39 4.48
N SER A 172 9.67 -8.35 5.64
CA SER A 172 9.41 -9.53 6.46
C SER A 172 8.12 -9.40 7.23
N ILE A 173 7.58 -10.55 7.67
CA ILE A 173 6.47 -10.60 8.62
C ILE A 173 7.07 -10.88 9.99
N VAL A 174 6.75 -10.03 10.96
CA VAL A 174 7.31 -10.09 12.31
C VAL A 174 6.21 -10.19 13.35
N ASN A 175 6.46 -10.93 14.43
CA ASN A 175 5.65 -10.85 15.63
C ASN A 175 6.21 -9.72 16.51
N ILE A 176 5.40 -8.70 16.80
CA ILE A 176 5.87 -7.52 17.55
C ILE A 176 6.09 -7.77 19.03
N LYS A 177 5.50 -8.82 19.61
CA LYS A 177 5.71 -9.21 21.00
C LYS A 177 7.01 -10.00 21.16
N THR A 178 7.22 -11.02 20.33
CA THR A 178 8.39 -11.90 20.42
C THR A 178 9.60 -11.38 19.64
N LYS A 179 9.40 -10.39 18.77
CA LYS A 179 10.40 -9.86 17.81
C LYS A 179 10.91 -10.88 16.79
N GLN A 180 10.27 -12.04 16.68
CA GLN A 180 10.64 -13.08 15.73
C GLN A 180 10.15 -12.75 14.33
N ILE A 181 11.00 -13.02 13.34
CA ILE A 181 10.60 -13.05 11.93
C ILE A 181 9.90 -14.38 11.68
N VAL A 182 8.65 -14.31 11.22
CA VAL A 182 7.77 -15.46 10.99
C VAL A 182 7.52 -15.72 9.51
N SER A 183 8.34 -15.14 8.62
CA SER A 183 8.27 -15.35 7.18
C SER A 183 9.59 -15.81 6.59
N GLU A 184 9.52 -16.65 5.57
CA GLU A 184 10.58 -16.79 4.58
C GLU A 184 10.74 -15.47 3.80
N GLY A 185 11.93 -15.22 3.23
CA GLY A 185 12.23 -13.96 2.54
C GLY A 185 11.16 -13.57 1.51
N ALA A 186 10.77 -12.29 1.50
CA ALA A 186 9.74 -11.81 0.60
C ALA A 186 10.24 -11.74 -0.85
N ARG A 187 9.35 -12.05 -1.79
CA ARG A 187 9.60 -12.01 -3.24
C ARG A 187 8.52 -11.24 -3.96
N VAL A 188 8.88 -10.60 -5.06
CA VAL A 188 7.92 -9.97 -5.98
C VAL A 188 7.53 -10.98 -7.05
N ARG A 189 6.24 -11.24 -7.18
CA ARG A 189 5.67 -12.09 -8.23
C ARG A 189 4.98 -11.22 -9.27
N PHE A 190 5.41 -11.34 -10.51
CA PHE A 190 4.73 -10.78 -11.67
C PHE A 190 3.81 -11.84 -12.25
N LYS A 191 2.52 -11.52 -12.43
CA LYS A 191 1.55 -12.42 -13.07
C LYS A 191 1.04 -11.77 -14.36
N SER A 192 1.24 -12.46 -15.47
CA SER A 192 0.60 -12.13 -16.74
C SER A 192 -0.74 -12.85 -16.91
N LEU A 193 -1.63 -12.28 -17.72
CA LEU A 193 -2.76 -13.01 -18.29
C LEU A 193 -2.29 -13.89 -19.45
#